data_AF-A0AAE4AJF2-F1
#
_entry.id   AF-A0AAE4AJF2-F1
#
_cell.length_a   1.000
_cell.length_b   1.000
_cell.length_c   1.000
_cell.angle_alpha   90.00
_cell.angle_beta   90.00
_cell.angle_gamma   90.00
#
_symmetry.space_group_name_H-M   'P 1'
#
loop_
_entity.id
_entity.type
_entity.pdbx_description
1 polymer ?
#
loop_
_entity_poly.entity_id
_entity_poly.type
_entity_poly.pdbx_seq_one_letter_code
_entity_poly.pdbx_strand_id
1 'polypeptide(L)'
;MTKLDRLFLRLEKDGFTVKKSELCNIDCTGLNAPVLIIDTNYEGLYPPKSVFDKLGMIRHICKNRFSVQARGYYTAVFIREWLPDEKHL
;
A
#
# COMPACT_ATOMS: atom_id res chain seq x y z
N MET A 1 -12.91 9.72 -11.38
CA MET A 1 -11.56 9.45 -10.83
C MET A 1 -11.68 9.17 -9.35
N THR A 2 -11.33 7.95 -8.91
CA THR A 2 -11.46 7.52 -7.50
C THR A 2 -10.38 8.15 -6.61
N LYS A 3 -10.45 7.99 -5.28
CA LYS A 3 -9.35 8.46 -4.40
C LYS A 3 -8.10 7.60 -4.60
N LEU A 4 -8.29 6.31 -4.83
CA LEU A 4 -7.22 5.36 -5.13
C LEU A 4 -6.51 5.71 -6.45
N ASP A 5 -7.23 6.19 -7.47
CA ASP A 5 -6.63 6.70 -8.71
C ASP A 5 -5.80 7.97 -8.48
N ARG A 6 -6.27 8.88 -7.61
CA ARG A 6 -5.49 10.07 -7.23
C ARG A 6 -4.20 9.70 -6.51
N LEU A 7 -4.27 8.69 -5.64
CA LEU A 7 -3.11 8.19 -4.92
C LEU A 7 -2.11 7.52 -5.88
N PHE A 8 -2.60 6.71 -6.82
CA PHE A 8 -1.79 6.09 -7.86
C PHE A 8 -0.94 7.13 -8.61
N LEU A 9 -1.58 8.19 -9.13
CA LEU A 9 -0.87 9.26 -9.85
C LEU A 9 0.18 9.98 -8.98
N ARG A 10 -0.12 10.18 -7.69
CA ARG A 10 0.81 10.82 -6.76
C ARG A 10 2.02 9.93 -6.49
N LEU A 11 1.82 8.63 -6.28
CA LEU A 11 2.90 7.68 -6.02
C LEU A 11 3.80 7.52 -7.25
N GLU A 12 3.24 7.46 -8.46
CA GLU A 12 4.05 7.44 -9.69
C GLU A 12 4.88 8.72 -9.84
N LYS A 13 4.28 9.88 -9.55
CA LYS A 13 4.99 11.17 -9.57
C LYS A 13 6.16 11.21 -8.58
N ASP A 14 6.01 10.56 -7.42
CA ASP A 14 7.05 10.45 -6.40
C ASP A 14 8.07 9.32 -6.72
N GLY A 15 7.95 8.67 -7.88
CA GLY A 15 8.92 7.71 -8.42
C GLY A 15 8.70 6.26 -8.00
N PHE A 16 7.53 5.92 -7.43
CA PHE A 16 7.21 4.55 -7.06
C PHE A 16 6.66 3.76 -8.25
N THR A 17 7.06 2.49 -8.38
CA THR A 17 6.43 1.55 -9.32
C THR A 17 5.17 0.98 -8.66
N VAL A 18 4.00 1.40 -9.16
CA VAL A 18 2.70 1.03 -8.59
C VAL A 18 1.92 0.13 -9.53
N LYS A 19 1.39 -0.98 -9.02
CA LYS A 19 0.48 -1.87 -9.73
C LYS A 19 -0.92 -1.75 -9.13
N LYS A 20 -1.94 -1.62 -9.97
CA LYS A 20 -3.34 -1.77 -9.55
C LYS A 20 -3.70 -3.24 -9.52
N SER A 21 -4.38 -3.68 -8.49
CA SER A 21 -4.87 -5.05 -8.36
C SER A 21 -6.17 -5.09 -7.57
N GLU A 22 -6.73 -6.27 -7.41
CA GLU A 22 -7.87 -6.54 -6.57
C GLU A 22 -7.51 -7.66 -5.60
N LEU A 23 -7.81 -7.47 -4.32
CA LEU A 23 -7.61 -8.50 -3.31
C LEU A 23 -8.94 -8.88 -2.70
N CYS A 24 -9.17 -10.17 -2.58
CA CYS A 24 -10.28 -10.69 -1.80
C CYS A 24 -10.10 -10.25 -0.36
N ASN A 25 -11.07 -9.49 0.16
CA ASN A 25 -11.03 -9.03 1.53
C ASN A 25 -11.30 -10.22 2.46
N ILE A 26 -10.26 -10.69 3.15
CA ILE A 26 -10.34 -11.80 4.11
C ILE A 26 -11.24 -11.44 5.31
N ASP A 27 -11.55 -10.14 5.49
CA ASP A 27 -12.48 -9.59 6.49
C ASP A 27 -13.98 -9.91 6.19
N CYS A 28 -14.25 -11.09 5.62
CA CYS A 28 -15.53 -11.81 5.63
C CYS A 28 -16.68 -11.38 4.69
N THR A 29 -16.46 -10.59 3.63
CA THR A 29 -17.52 -10.30 2.64
C THR A 29 -17.40 -11.08 1.32
N GLY A 30 -16.24 -11.69 1.05
CA GLY A 30 -15.98 -12.38 -0.23
C GLY A 30 -15.90 -11.43 -1.43
N LEU A 31 -15.89 -10.12 -1.20
CA LEU A 31 -15.78 -9.11 -2.25
C LEU A 31 -14.33 -8.71 -2.48
N ASN A 32 -13.96 -8.63 -3.76
CA ASN A 32 -12.70 -8.08 -4.20
C ASN A 32 -12.68 -6.56 -3.94
N ALA A 33 -11.66 -6.10 -3.22
CA ALA A 33 -11.42 -4.68 -2.99
C ALA A 33 -10.22 -4.20 -3.84
N PRO A 34 -10.31 -3.02 -4.47
CA PRO A 34 -9.20 -2.46 -5.22
C PRO A 34 -8.04 -2.12 -4.29
N VAL A 35 -6.83 -2.49 -4.70
CA VAL A 35 -5.59 -2.27 -3.96
C VAL A 35 -4.51 -1.70 -4.88
N LEU A 36 -3.64 -0.87 -4.33
CA LEU A 36 -2.37 -0.53 -4.96
C LEU A 36 -1.25 -1.36 -4.34
N ILE A 37 -0.40 -1.93 -5.19
CA ILE A 37 0.76 -2.71 -4.78
C ILE A 37 2.01 -1.96 -5.24
N ILE A 38 2.90 -1.67 -4.30
CA ILE A 38 4.22 -1.11 -4.57
C ILE A 38 5.26 -2.20 -4.33
N ASP A 39 6.07 -2.48 -5.33
CA ASP A 39 7.25 -3.33 -5.18
C ASP A 39 8.39 -2.49 -4.58
N THR A 40 9.01 -3.00 -3.53
CA THR A 40 10.17 -2.32 -2.92
C THR A 40 11.46 -2.60 -3.67
N ASN A 41 11.44 -3.55 -4.62
CA ASN A 41 12.59 -4.13 -5.33
C ASN A 41 13.64 -4.71 -4.39
N TYR A 42 13.22 -5.12 -3.19
CA TYR A 42 14.09 -5.74 -2.20
C TYR A 42 13.83 -7.24 -2.17
N GLU A 43 14.91 -8.02 -2.19
CA GLU A 43 14.89 -9.47 -2.01
C GLU A 43 15.78 -9.84 -0.83
N GLY A 44 15.29 -10.71 0.06
CA GLY A 44 16.05 -11.24 1.18
C GLY A 44 15.29 -11.24 2.50
N LEU A 45 15.93 -11.78 3.54
CA LEU A 45 15.32 -11.95 4.86
C LEU A 45 15.38 -10.70 5.75
N TYR A 46 16.36 -9.80 5.54
CA TYR A 46 16.62 -8.64 6.39
C TYR A 46 16.65 -7.32 5.58
N PRO A 47 15.56 -6.54 5.59
CA PRO A 47 15.48 -5.31 4.81
C PRO A 47 16.56 -4.30 5.25
N PRO A 48 17.27 -3.67 4.31
CA PRO A 48 18.18 -2.58 4.63
C PRO A 48 17.39 -1.32 5.05
N LYS A 49 18.08 -0.37 5.68
CA LYS A 49 17.51 0.92 6.11
C LYS A 49 16.75 1.64 4.99
N SER A 50 17.25 1.57 3.75
CA SER A 50 16.62 2.19 2.58
C SER A 50 15.19 1.66 2.31
N VAL A 51 14.89 0.42 2.64
CA VAL A 51 13.52 -0.13 2.54
C VAL A 51 12.62 0.51 3.60
N PHE A 52 13.10 0.66 4.83
CA PHE A 52 12.36 1.34 5.89
C PHE A 52 12.12 2.82 5.58
N ASP A 53 13.09 3.51 4.99
CA ASP A 53 12.94 4.90 4.55
C ASP A 53 11.84 5.01 3.47
N LYS A 54 11.85 4.12 2.46
CA LYS A 54 10.78 4.02 1.45
C LYS A 54 9.41 3.77 2.08
N LEU A 55 9.32 2.84 3.04
CA LEU A 55 8.08 2.55 3.77
C LEU A 55 7.59 3.76 4.55
N GLY A 56 8.50 4.52 5.17
CA GLY A 56 8.20 5.77 5.84
C GLY A 56 7.58 6.81 4.91
N MET A 57 8.16 6.98 3.71
CA MET A 57 7.61 7.86 2.67
C MET A 57 6.21 7.43 2.23
N ILE A 58 6.01 6.14 1.95
CA ILE A 58 4.70 5.60 1.54
C ILE A 58 3.65 5.84 2.63
N ARG A 59 3.99 5.53 3.89
CA ARG A 59 3.10 5.79 5.05
C ARG A 59 2.76 7.25 5.20
N HIS A 60 3.72 8.15 4.98
CA HIS A 60 3.49 9.59 5.04
C HIS A 60 2.53 10.07 3.94
N ILE A 61 2.71 9.61 2.71
CA ILE A 61 1.83 9.95 1.57
C ILE A 61 0.39 9.45 1.82
N CYS A 62 0.25 8.26 2.40
CA CYS A 62 -1.02 7.56 2.60
C CYS A 62 -1.78 7.97 3.89
N LYS A 63 -1.17 8.81 4.73
CA LYS A 63 -1.65 9.14 6.08
C LYS A 63 -3.14 9.50 6.11
N ASN A 64 -3.86 9.03 7.14
CA ASN A 64 -5.27 9.31 7.47
C ASN A 64 -6.35 8.79 6.50
N ARG A 65 -5.99 8.27 5.31
CA ARG A 65 -6.98 7.92 4.28
C ARG A 65 -6.78 6.54 3.65
N PHE A 66 -5.59 5.98 3.78
CA PHE A 66 -5.30 4.65 3.26
C PHE A 66 -4.62 3.77 4.30
N SER A 67 -4.99 2.49 4.33
CA SER A 67 -4.34 1.45 5.12
C SER A 67 -3.14 0.96 4.33
N VAL A 68 -1.98 0.91 4.99
CA VAL A 68 -0.68 0.55 4.38
C VAL A 68 -0.14 -0.69 5.08
N GLN A 69 -0.03 -1.79 4.35
CA GLN A 69 0.43 -3.07 4.88
C GLN A 69 1.67 -3.55 4.12
N ALA A 70 2.78 -3.73 4.83
CA ALA A 70 3.95 -4.41 4.27
C ALA A 70 3.70 -5.93 4.24
N ARG A 71 4.05 -6.58 3.13
CA ARG A 71 3.86 -8.03 2.91
C ARG A 71 5.15 -8.67 2.40
N GLY A 72 5.25 -9.99 2.57
CA GLY A 72 6.35 -10.80 2.06
C GLY A 72 7.73 -10.32 2.53
N TYR A 73 7.95 -10.16 3.84
CA TYR A 73 9.22 -9.62 4.37
C TYR A 73 9.61 -8.26 3.77
N TYR A 74 8.62 -7.37 3.64
CA TYR A 74 8.78 -6.02 3.10
C TYR A 74 9.11 -5.94 1.61
N THR A 75 9.05 -7.05 0.87
CA THR A 75 9.20 -7.08 -0.59
C THR A 75 8.10 -6.25 -1.29
N ALA A 76 6.88 -6.26 -0.75
CA ALA A 76 5.76 -5.52 -1.31
C ALA A 76 4.98 -4.72 -0.26
N VAL A 77 4.32 -3.64 -0.71
CA VAL A 77 3.45 -2.79 0.11
C VAL A 77 2.07 -2.70 -0.51
N PHE A 78 1.06 -3.07 0.26
CA PHE A 78 -0.33 -3.08 -0.18
C PHE A 78 -1.03 -1.86 0.42
N ILE A 79 -1.75 -1.12 -0.42
CA ILE A 79 -2.42 0.11 -0.03
C ILE A 79 -3.89 0.05 -0.45
N ARG A 80 -4.79 0.16 0.52
CA ARG A 80 -6.26 0.18 0.32
C ARG A 80 -6.89 1.40 0.99
N GLU A 81 -8.07 1.84 0.57
CA GLU A 81 -8.85 2.81 1.37
C GLU A 81 -9.21 2.19 2.73
N TRP A 82 -9.21 3.00 3.80
CA TRP A 82 -9.65 2.50 5.12
C TRP A 82 -11.07 1.99 5.03
N LEU A 83 -11.33 0.86 5.66
CA LEU A 83 -12.70 0.48 5.96
C LEU A 83 -13.26 1.44 7.02
N PRO A 84 -14.59 1.70 7.02
CA PRO A 84 -15.22 2.63 7.97
C PRO A 84 -14.83 2.38 9.44
N ASP A 85 -14.60 1.11 9.80
CA ASP A 85 -14.35 0.66 11.17
C ASP A 85 -12.88 0.72 11.58
N GLU A 86 -11.95 0.87 10.64
CA GLU A 86 -10.53 0.79 10.94
C GLU A 86 -10.01 2.13 11.52
N LYS A 87 -10.67 3.27 11.28
CA LYS A 87 -10.18 4.66 11.47
C LYS A 87 -9.61 5.05 12.86
N HIS A 88 -9.69 4.17 13.86
CA HIS A 88 -9.32 4.38 15.25
C HIS A 88 -8.22 3.42 15.78
N LEU A 89 -7.63 2.59 14.91
CA LEU A 89 -6.44 1.77 15.21
C LEU A 89 -5.16 2.45 14.70
#